data_AF-A0A5R9E837-F1
#
_entry.id   AF-A0A5R9E837-F1
#
_cell.length_a   1.000
_cell.length_b   1.000
_cell.length_c   1.000
_cell.angle_alpha   90.00
_cell.angle_beta   90.00
_cell.angle_gamma   90.00
#
_symmetry.space_group_name_H-M   'P 1'
#
loop_
_entity.id
_entity.type
_entity.pdbx_description
1 polymer ?
#
loop_
_entity_poly.entity_id
_entity_poly.type
_entity_poly.pdbx_seq_one_letter_code
_entity_poly.pdbx_strand_id
1 'polypeptide(L)'
;MRFVASAGGAVALALAVVPMTPVQAASANPGHENNRIACNADALTNAITDTNGKGGGTIELARDCPYVLTSALPDITRPITLHGGKGTSIERSSAPGTPLFRIVEVAAPAGFLTLDDLTVRNGHVNGDGGAVLVGDGRTLLLKSVTLTRNRAEGNGGAVANVGGRVILRDSKVEKNAADNVVGAGGDGGGIHTTGGVVSIDSSAVSGNRAADDGGGVASESGYVTTAHSTVGKNEAEGDGGGIYNNGTAHIRFTSVTGNRASGNGGGIRNAGTLVVGRSSINKNTAASGGIHNTGNAWIGHSVIKDNTATTGGGGLWNNGEATVESSDITGNETTGAAAPGGGVLNSAGNTVLTDSTVTKNQASNGGGIYETAGDVTLNRTRVKDNDPNNCGPANAVSGCVG
;
A
#
# COMPACT_ATOMS: atom_id res chain seq x y z
N MET A 1 35.71 45.32 44.44
CA MET A 1 36.39 44.05 44.11
C MET A 1 36.61 44.01 42.61
N ARG A 2 37.86 43.76 42.20
CA ARG A 2 38.33 43.77 40.80
C ARG A 2 37.76 42.56 40.04
N PHE A 3 37.22 42.77 38.84
CA PHE A 3 37.00 41.70 37.88
C PHE A 3 38.11 41.73 36.83
N VAL A 4 38.77 40.57 36.69
CA VAL A 4 39.87 40.27 35.79
C VAL A 4 39.30 39.99 34.40
N ALA A 5 39.86 40.59 33.36
CA ALA A 5 39.56 40.27 31.96
C ALA A 5 40.23 38.94 31.57
N SER A 6 39.46 37.97 31.07
CA SER A 6 40.01 36.76 30.44
C SER A 6 40.21 37.02 28.94
N ALA A 7 41.42 36.76 28.46
CA ALA A 7 41.79 36.81 27.05
C ALA A 7 41.28 35.54 26.34
N GLY A 8 40.53 35.72 25.25
CA GLY A 8 40.17 34.64 24.33
C GLY A 8 41.35 34.31 23.42
N GLY A 9 41.91 33.10 23.56
CA GLY A 9 42.86 32.53 22.63
C GLY A 9 42.12 31.92 21.43
N ALA A 10 42.27 32.51 20.25
CA ALA A 10 41.84 31.91 19.00
C ALA A 10 42.89 30.91 18.53
N VAL A 11 42.53 29.62 18.44
CA VAL A 11 43.35 28.60 17.77
C VAL A 11 43.07 28.69 16.28
N ALA A 12 44.04 29.21 15.52
CA ALA A 12 44.00 29.20 14.06
C ALA A 12 44.36 27.79 13.55
N LEU A 13 43.38 27.07 13.03
CA LEU A 13 43.59 25.82 12.31
C LEU A 13 44.01 26.16 10.87
N ALA A 14 45.30 25.99 10.56
CA ALA A 14 45.81 26.16 9.19
C ALA A 14 45.29 25.01 8.30
N LEU A 15 44.39 25.32 7.36
CA LEU A 15 44.08 24.43 6.25
C LEU A 15 45.24 24.44 5.25
N ALA A 16 45.96 23.33 5.16
CA ALA A 16 46.88 23.09 4.06
C ALA A 16 46.08 22.84 2.77
N VAL A 17 46.17 23.78 1.83
CA VAL A 17 45.67 23.60 0.47
C VAL A 17 46.68 22.75 -0.29
N VAL A 18 46.31 21.51 -0.61
CA VAL A 18 47.08 20.66 -1.53
C VAL A 18 46.67 21.04 -2.96
N PRO A 19 47.60 21.44 -3.85
CA PRO A 19 47.26 21.76 -5.23
C PRO A 19 46.80 20.48 -5.95
N MET A 20 45.56 20.48 -6.43
CA MET A 20 45.08 19.45 -7.35
C MET A 20 45.79 19.62 -8.69
N THR A 21 46.56 18.62 -9.09
CA THR A 21 47.03 18.49 -10.47
C THR A 21 45.81 18.39 -11.40
N PRO A 22 45.79 19.08 -12.54
CA PRO A 22 44.67 19.00 -13.47
C PRO A 22 44.50 17.55 -13.91
N VAL A 23 43.36 16.95 -13.58
CA VAL A 23 42.95 15.66 -14.11
C VAL A 23 42.77 15.87 -15.61
N GLN A 24 43.67 15.29 -16.38
CA GLN A 24 43.58 15.20 -17.82
C GLN A 24 42.21 14.61 -18.16
N ALA A 25 41.42 15.33 -18.97
CA ALA A 25 40.11 14.87 -19.40
C ALA A 25 40.28 13.47 -20.00
N ALA A 26 39.76 12.47 -19.30
CA ALA A 26 39.74 11.11 -19.80
C ALA A 26 38.95 11.13 -21.11
N SER A 27 39.65 10.86 -22.20
CA SER A 27 39.09 10.55 -23.51
C SER A 27 37.87 9.65 -23.33
N ALA A 28 36.73 10.05 -23.91
CA ALA A 28 35.55 9.20 -23.99
C ALA A 28 35.95 7.84 -24.55
N ASN A 29 35.84 6.81 -23.72
CA ASN A 29 36.09 5.42 -24.11
C ASN A 29 34.79 4.88 -24.73
N PRO A 30 34.75 4.48 -26.02
CA PRO A 30 33.53 4.02 -26.68
C PRO A 30 33.12 2.57 -26.29
N GLY A 31 33.29 2.18 -25.03
CA GLY A 31 33.16 0.78 -24.57
C GLY A 31 32.08 0.50 -23.50
N HIS A 32 31.30 1.47 -23.05
CA HIS A 32 30.36 1.30 -21.94
C HIS A 32 28.89 1.03 -22.34
N GLU A 33 28.66 0.46 -23.54
CA GLU A 33 27.34 -0.12 -23.88
C GLU A 33 27.22 -1.63 -23.56
N ASN A 34 28.30 -2.33 -23.18
CA ASN A 34 28.35 -3.81 -23.30
C ASN A 34 28.59 -4.61 -22.00
N ASN A 35 28.25 -4.12 -20.80
CA ASN A 35 28.24 -4.99 -19.60
C ASN A 35 26.86 -5.61 -19.30
N ARG A 36 25.96 -5.60 -20.29
CA ARG A 36 24.61 -6.17 -20.18
C ARG A 36 24.64 -7.65 -20.49
N ILE A 37 23.87 -8.44 -19.74
CA ILE A 37 23.73 -9.87 -20.02
C ILE A 37 22.89 -10.08 -21.29
N ALA A 38 23.03 -11.25 -21.93
CA ALA A 38 22.24 -11.59 -23.11
C ALA A 38 20.72 -11.61 -22.80
N CYS A 39 19.91 -11.33 -23.81
CA CYS A 39 18.45 -11.30 -23.71
C CYS A 39 17.84 -12.71 -23.76
N ASN A 40 18.02 -13.51 -22.70
CA ASN A 40 17.38 -14.82 -22.54
C ASN A 40 17.37 -15.27 -21.07
N ALA A 41 16.50 -16.23 -20.76
CA ALA A 41 16.32 -16.76 -19.41
C ALA A 41 17.59 -17.39 -18.82
N ASP A 42 18.36 -18.14 -19.61
CA ASP A 42 19.56 -18.83 -19.12
C ASP A 42 20.63 -17.84 -18.69
N ALA A 43 20.83 -16.76 -19.45
CA ALA A 43 21.76 -15.68 -19.11
C ALA A 43 21.36 -15.00 -17.78
N LEU A 44 20.07 -14.76 -17.56
CA LEU A 44 19.57 -14.17 -16.31
C LEU A 44 19.75 -15.12 -15.13
N THR A 45 19.37 -16.39 -15.29
CA THR A 45 19.53 -17.44 -14.28
C THR A 45 21.00 -17.63 -13.88
N ASN A 46 21.90 -17.70 -14.85
CA ASN A 46 23.33 -17.82 -14.61
C ASN A 46 23.90 -16.58 -13.92
N ALA A 47 23.50 -15.38 -14.36
CA ALA A 47 23.96 -14.13 -13.75
C ALA A 47 23.53 -14.01 -12.28
N ILE A 48 22.29 -14.40 -11.95
CA ILE A 48 21.82 -14.42 -10.55
C ILE A 48 22.63 -15.43 -9.72
N THR A 49 22.84 -16.63 -10.25
CA THR A 49 23.61 -17.69 -9.57
C THR A 49 25.04 -17.24 -9.28
N ASP A 50 25.73 -16.68 -10.28
CA ASP A 50 27.09 -16.16 -10.13
C ASP A 50 27.15 -15.00 -9.13
N THR A 51 26.17 -14.10 -9.16
CA THR A 51 26.14 -12.93 -8.28
C THR A 51 25.89 -13.34 -6.84
N ASN A 52 25.02 -14.33 -6.60
CA ASN A 52 24.87 -14.97 -5.28
C ASN A 52 26.19 -15.59 -4.82
N GLY A 53 26.90 -16.32 -5.69
CA GLY A 53 28.19 -16.95 -5.38
C GLY A 53 29.30 -15.96 -5.04
N LYS A 54 29.26 -14.75 -5.64
CA LYS A 54 30.23 -13.67 -5.40
C LYS A 54 29.89 -12.77 -4.21
N GLY A 55 28.76 -13.00 -3.53
CA GLY A 55 28.35 -12.23 -2.36
C GLY A 55 27.42 -11.04 -2.64
N GLY A 56 26.95 -10.88 -3.88
CA GLY A 56 26.04 -9.81 -4.31
C GLY A 56 26.61 -8.95 -5.45
N GLY A 57 25.78 -8.06 -5.98
CA GLY A 57 26.17 -7.19 -7.09
C GLY A 57 24.99 -6.63 -7.89
N THR A 58 25.32 -5.93 -8.98
CA THR A 58 24.35 -5.41 -9.94
C THR A 58 24.45 -6.20 -11.24
N ILE A 59 23.30 -6.63 -11.75
CA ILE A 59 23.14 -7.29 -13.04
C ILE A 59 22.44 -6.31 -13.97
N GLU A 60 23.17 -5.88 -14.99
CA GLU A 60 22.66 -5.03 -16.06
C GLU A 60 21.95 -5.90 -17.10
N LEU A 61 20.64 -5.75 -17.24
CA LEU A 61 19.85 -6.51 -18.21
C LEU A 61 19.91 -5.85 -19.59
N ALA A 62 19.70 -6.61 -20.66
CA ALA A 62 19.49 -6.05 -21.98
C ALA A 62 18.25 -5.13 -21.97
N ARG A 63 18.35 -4.00 -22.68
CA ARG A 63 17.24 -3.05 -22.86
C ARG A 63 16.22 -3.59 -23.85
N ASP A 64 14.97 -3.14 -23.74
CA ASP A 64 13.87 -3.54 -24.63
C ASP A 64 13.74 -5.07 -24.78
N CYS A 65 14.15 -5.80 -23.74
CA CYS A 65 14.27 -7.25 -23.74
C CYS A 65 13.22 -7.90 -22.84
N PRO A 66 12.39 -8.80 -23.39
CA PRO A 66 11.59 -9.72 -22.60
C PRO A 66 12.41 -10.96 -22.20
N TYR A 67 12.77 -11.06 -20.93
CA TYR A 67 13.31 -12.28 -20.32
C TYR A 67 12.17 -13.26 -20.05
N VAL A 68 11.83 -14.06 -21.07
CA VAL A 68 10.75 -15.05 -21.02
C VAL A 68 11.22 -16.33 -20.33
N LEU A 69 10.66 -16.61 -19.15
CA LEU A 69 11.02 -17.72 -18.29
C LEU A 69 10.12 -18.94 -18.53
N THR A 70 10.72 -20.12 -18.51
CA THR A 70 10.02 -21.42 -18.47
C THR A 70 10.16 -22.14 -17.13
N SER A 71 10.95 -21.59 -16.20
CA SER A 71 11.12 -22.01 -14.81
C SER A 71 11.34 -20.79 -13.91
N ALA A 72 11.20 -20.96 -12.60
CA ALA A 72 11.53 -19.92 -11.62
C ALA A 72 13.00 -19.47 -11.73
N LEU A 73 13.28 -18.22 -11.38
CA LEU A 73 14.65 -17.75 -11.19
C LEU A 73 15.24 -18.34 -9.90
N PRO A 74 16.58 -18.43 -9.78
CA PRO A 74 17.22 -18.82 -8.54
C PRO A 74 16.88 -17.85 -7.40
N ASP A 75 16.78 -18.38 -6.19
CA ASP A 75 16.53 -17.57 -5.00
C ASP A 75 17.62 -16.50 -4.80
N ILE A 76 17.19 -15.32 -4.38
CA ILE A 76 18.08 -14.22 -4.03
C ILE A 76 18.53 -14.42 -2.59
N THR A 77 19.76 -14.89 -2.41
CA THR A 77 20.35 -15.21 -1.09
C THR A 77 21.39 -14.17 -0.65
N ARG A 78 21.76 -13.26 -1.55
CA ARG A 78 22.66 -12.12 -1.36
C ARG A 78 22.03 -10.82 -1.87
N PRO A 79 22.64 -9.65 -1.59
CA PRO A 79 22.21 -8.40 -2.18
C PRO A 79 22.40 -8.37 -3.70
N ILE A 80 21.30 -8.37 -4.46
CA ILE A 80 21.30 -8.32 -5.92
C ILE A 80 20.46 -7.13 -6.38
N THR A 81 20.98 -6.36 -7.34
CA THR A 81 20.21 -5.38 -8.12
C THR A 81 20.03 -5.90 -9.53
N LEU A 82 18.78 -6.01 -9.99
CA LEU A 82 18.45 -6.23 -11.40
C LEU A 82 18.06 -4.88 -12.00
N HIS A 83 18.95 -4.33 -12.83
CA HIS A 83 18.73 -3.06 -13.51
C HIS A 83 18.38 -3.31 -14.97
N GLY A 84 17.12 -3.02 -15.33
CA GLY A 84 16.61 -3.20 -16.68
C GLY A 84 16.95 -2.04 -17.58
N GLY A 85 16.20 -0.97 -17.38
CA GLY A 85 15.96 0.06 -18.37
C GLY A 85 14.57 -0.07 -18.98
N LYS A 86 14.08 1.04 -19.51
CA LYS A 86 12.85 1.10 -20.32
C LYS A 86 12.74 -0.09 -21.29
N GLY A 87 11.55 -0.70 -21.30
CA GLY A 87 11.22 -1.81 -22.21
C GLY A 87 11.69 -3.19 -21.75
N THR A 88 12.48 -3.29 -20.69
CA THR A 88 12.90 -4.58 -20.13
C THR A 88 11.80 -5.21 -19.27
N SER A 89 11.53 -6.50 -19.49
CA SER A 89 10.61 -7.28 -18.67
C SER A 89 11.21 -8.62 -18.25
N ILE A 90 10.83 -9.10 -17.07
CA ILE A 90 11.03 -10.47 -16.62
C ILE A 90 9.65 -11.10 -16.53
N GLU A 91 9.41 -12.17 -17.28
CA GLU A 91 8.07 -12.70 -17.43
C GLU A 91 8.02 -14.20 -17.54
N ARG A 92 7.08 -14.82 -16.84
CA ARG A 92 6.76 -16.23 -17.08
C ARG A 92 6.08 -16.38 -18.44
N SER A 93 6.50 -17.41 -19.19
CA SER A 93 5.94 -17.76 -20.50
C SER A 93 4.44 -18.05 -20.42
N SER A 94 3.71 -17.59 -21.44
CA SER A 94 2.29 -17.90 -21.65
C SER A 94 2.08 -19.09 -22.59
N ALA A 95 3.15 -19.79 -23.00
CA ALA A 95 3.03 -20.95 -23.87
C ALA A 95 2.26 -22.08 -23.19
N PRO A 96 1.37 -22.80 -23.91
CA PRO A 96 0.67 -23.97 -23.37
C PRO A 96 1.64 -24.97 -22.73
N GLY A 97 1.30 -25.47 -21.55
CA GLY A 97 2.15 -26.43 -20.82
C GLY A 97 3.28 -25.80 -19.98
N THR A 98 3.44 -24.47 -19.97
CA THR A 98 4.38 -23.83 -19.04
C THR A 98 3.98 -24.15 -17.59
N PRO A 99 4.88 -24.69 -16.74
CA PRO A 99 4.57 -24.99 -15.34
C PRO A 99 4.19 -23.74 -14.54
N LEU A 100 3.44 -23.90 -13.46
CA LEU A 100 3.15 -22.81 -12.52
C LEU A 100 4.38 -22.57 -11.64
N PHE A 101 4.88 -21.34 -11.63
CA PHE A 101 5.95 -20.88 -10.75
C PHE A 101 5.87 -19.38 -10.48
N ARG A 102 6.33 -19.00 -9.29
CA ARG A 102 6.64 -17.63 -8.90
C ARG A 102 7.92 -17.19 -9.62
N ILE A 103 8.04 -15.91 -9.97
CA ILE A 103 9.22 -15.41 -10.71
C ILE A 103 10.49 -15.53 -9.88
N VAL A 104 10.47 -15.08 -8.62
CA VAL A 104 11.68 -15.06 -7.77
C VAL A 104 11.35 -15.09 -6.27
N GLU A 105 12.19 -15.73 -5.46
CA GLU A 105 12.18 -15.63 -4.00
C GLU A 105 13.31 -14.75 -3.48
N VAL A 106 13.04 -13.95 -2.45
CA VAL A 106 14.09 -13.33 -1.63
C VAL A 106 14.24 -14.15 -0.36
N ALA A 107 15.35 -14.88 -0.26
CA ALA A 107 15.53 -15.96 0.70
C ALA A 107 16.71 -15.76 1.65
N ALA A 108 16.79 -16.61 2.67
CA ALA A 108 17.91 -16.69 3.59
C ALA A 108 19.24 -17.02 2.86
N PRO A 109 20.41 -16.69 3.43
CA PRO A 109 20.61 -16.05 4.73
C PRO A 109 20.71 -14.52 4.69
N ALA A 110 20.79 -13.90 3.51
CA ALA A 110 21.01 -12.45 3.37
C ALA A 110 20.31 -11.84 2.14
N GLY A 111 19.21 -12.45 1.68
CA GLY A 111 18.48 -11.99 0.51
C GLY A 111 18.05 -10.52 0.60
N PHE A 112 18.48 -9.76 -0.39
CA PHE A 112 18.06 -8.38 -0.63
C PHE A 112 17.94 -8.21 -2.14
N LEU A 113 16.74 -8.01 -2.65
CA LEU A 113 16.51 -7.79 -4.08
C LEU A 113 16.15 -6.33 -4.34
N THR A 114 16.91 -5.66 -5.19
CA THR A 114 16.49 -4.41 -5.84
C THR A 114 16.06 -4.73 -7.27
N LEU A 115 14.82 -4.37 -7.62
CA LEU A 115 14.37 -4.28 -9.00
C LEU A 115 14.36 -2.80 -9.38
N ASP A 116 15.00 -2.48 -10.51
CA ASP A 116 15.22 -1.09 -10.94
C ASP A 116 14.91 -0.91 -12.42
N ASP A 117 13.93 -0.04 -12.71
CA ASP A 117 13.45 0.32 -14.06
C ASP A 117 13.14 -0.91 -14.95
N LEU A 118 12.18 -1.73 -14.54
CA LEU A 118 11.76 -2.92 -15.30
C LEU A 118 10.31 -3.34 -14.99
N THR A 119 9.77 -4.24 -15.81
CA THR A 119 8.46 -4.88 -15.56
C THR A 119 8.64 -6.33 -15.12
N VAL A 120 7.93 -6.76 -14.08
CA VAL A 120 7.78 -8.20 -13.74
C VAL A 120 6.34 -8.61 -13.95
N ARG A 121 6.11 -9.64 -14.76
CA ARG A 121 4.74 -10.03 -15.13
C ARG A 121 4.50 -11.52 -15.34
N ASN A 122 3.21 -11.87 -15.32
CA ASN A 122 2.69 -13.20 -15.65
C ASN A 122 3.17 -14.33 -14.73
N GLY A 123 3.85 -14.01 -13.62
CA GLY A 123 4.18 -15.01 -12.60
C GLY A 123 2.90 -15.66 -12.09
N HIS A 124 2.90 -16.98 -11.93
CA HIS A 124 1.70 -17.71 -11.56
C HIS A 124 2.05 -18.95 -10.76
N VAL A 125 1.69 -18.98 -9.48
CA VAL A 125 2.12 -20.02 -8.52
C VAL A 125 0.95 -20.60 -7.72
N ASN A 126 1.02 -21.88 -7.35
CA ASN A 126 0.05 -22.55 -6.47
C ASN A 126 0.26 -22.23 -4.97
N GLY A 127 0.72 -21.02 -4.68
CA GLY A 127 1.08 -20.59 -3.33
C GLY A 127 1.16 -19.06 -3.29
N ASP A 128 2.01 -18.54 -2.43
CA ASP A 128 2.09 -17.09 -2.20
C ASP A 128 3.08 -16.37 -3.13
N GLY A 129 2.74 -15.12 -3.47
CA GLY A 129 3.61 -14.24 -4.24
C GLY A 129 3.68 -14.63 -5.72
N GLY A 130 2.75 -14.19 -6.57
CA GLY A 130 2.81 -14.54 -7.99
C GLY A 130 4.11 -14.06 -8.66
N ALA A 131 4.59 -12.87 -8.32
CA ALA A 131 5.89 -12.36 -8.77
C ALA A 131 6.99 -12.67 -7.76
N VAL A 132 6.82 -12.22 -6.51
CA VAL A 132 7.89 -12.23 -5.50
C VAL A 132 7.35 -12.70 -4.15
N LEU A 133 8.09 -13.60 -3.52
CA LEU A 133 7.94 -13.91 -2.10
C LEU A 133 9.15 -13.34 -1.38
N VAL A 134 8.89 -12.62 -0.29
CA VAL A 134 9.92 -12.06 0.58
C VAL A 134 9.87 -12.81 1.90
N GLY A 135 10.92 -13.58 2.18
CA GLY A 135 11.05 -14.34 3.42
C GLY A 135 11.38 -13.47 4.64
N ASP A 136 11.35 -14.10 5.80
CA ASP A 136 11.52 -13.44 7.11
C ASP A 136 12.86 -12.71 7.23
N GLY A 137 12.84 -11.43 7.59
CA GLY A 137 14.02 -10.57 7.65
C GLY A 137 14.67 -10.23 6.30
N ARG A 138 14.04 -10.57 5.16
CA ARG A 138 14.55 -10.22 3.82
C ARG A 138 14.00 -8.89 3.33
N THR A 139 14.58 -8.34 2.26
CA THR A 139 14.14 -7.05 1.69
C THR A 139 13.92 -7.12 0.19
N LEU A 140 12.78 -6.59 -0.26
CA LEU A 140 12.49 -6.25 -1.65
C LEU A 140 12.40 -4.73 -1.80
N LEU A 141 13.17 -4.17 -2.72
CA LEU A 141 13.15 -2.76 -3.09
C LEU A 141 12.77 -2.61 -4.56
N LEU A 142 11.65 -1.95 -4.82
CA LEU A 142 11.15 -1.65 -6.15
C LEU A 142 11.38 -0.16 -6.45
N LYS A 143 12.09 0.14 -7.53
CA LYS A 143 12.38 1.50 -8.00
C LYS A 143 11.97 1.66 -9.46
N SER A 144 10.97 2.48 -9.73
CA SER A 144 10.44 2.62 -11.11
C SER A 144 10.02 1.29 -11.74
N VAL A 145 9.49 0.37 -10.93
CA VAL A 145 9.12 -0.98 -11.37
C VAL A 145 7.63 -1.11 -11.55
N THR A 146 7.21 -1.92 -12.53
CA THR A 146 5.82 -2.37 -12.65
C THR A 146 5.72 -3.86 -12.37
N LEU A 147 4.98 -4.26 -11.33
CA LEU A 147 4.53 -5.64 -11.11
C LEU A 147 3.11 -5.77 -11.65
N THR A 148 2.92 -6.57 -12.71
CA THR A 148 1.59 -6.68 -13.33
C THR A 148 1.21 -8.07 -13.81
N ARG A 149 -0.09 -8.40 -13.77
CA ARG A 149 -0.64 -9.68 -14.25
C ARG A 149 -0.02 -10.90 -13.57
N ASN A 150 0.40 -10.75 -12.33
CA ASN A 150 0.88 -11.86 -11.53
C ASN A 150 -0.29 -12.47 -10.76
N ARG A 151 -0.24 -13.79 -10.56
CA ARG A 151 -1.29 -14.59 -9.94
C ARG A 151 -0.71 -15.48 -8.86
N ALA A 152 -1.28 -15.43 -7.66
CA ALA A 152 -1.06 -16.39 -6.60
C ALA A 152 -2.35 -17.20 -6.42
N GLU A 153 -2.25 -18.52 -6.20
CA GLU A 153 -3.39 -19.31 -5.70
C GLU A 153 -3.47 -19.33 -4.16
N GLY A 154 -2.53 -18.66 -3.50
CA GLY A 154 -2.62 -18.21 -2.13
C GLY A 154 -2.64 -16.67 -2.06
N ASN A 155 -1.82 -16.11 -1.17
CA ASN A 155 -1.81 -14.70 -0.86
C ASN A 155 -0.79 -13.91 -1.69
N GLY A 156 -1.02 -12.60 -1.84
CA GLY A 156 -0.06 -11.70 -2.46
C GLY A 156 0.04 -11.93 -3.96
N GLY A 157 -0.96 -11.51 -4.73
CA GLY A 157 -1.03 -11.78 -6.17
C GLY A 157 0.23 -11.33 -6.93
N ALA A 158 0.83 -10.19 -6.54
CA ALA A 158 2.20 -9.86 -6.93
C ALA A 158 3.22 -10.21 -5.86
N VAL A 159 3.02 -9.71 -4.64
CA VAL A 159 4.03 -9.80 -3.57
C VAL A 159 3.42 -10.41 -2.32
N ALA A 160 4.06 -11.46 -1.81
CA ALA A 160 3.83 -11.95 -0.46
C ALA A 160 5.04 -11.62 0.42
N ASN A 161 4.79 -11.05 1.59
CA ASN A 161 5.82 -10.61 2.52
C ASN A 161 5.63 -11.25 3.90
N VAL A 162 6.46 -12.23 4.22
CA VAL A 162 6.38 -13.02 5.45
C VAL A 162 7.51 -12.59 6.37
N GLY A 163 7.27 -11.66 7.30
CA GLY A 163 8.28 -11.11 8.22
C GLY A 163 9.38 -10.26 7.57
N GLY A 164 9.32 -10.05 6.26
CA GLY A 164 10.29 -9.25 5.51
C GLY A 164 9.92 -7.77 5.40
N ARG A 165 10.64 -7.07 4.52
CA ARG A 165 10.44 -5.65 4.21
C ARG A 165 10.26 -5.43 2.71
N VAL A 166 9.16 -4.82 2.32
CA VAL A 166 8.85 -4.44 0.93
C VAL A 166 8.81 -2.92 0.82
N ILE A 167 9.55 -2.35 -0.12
CA ILE A 167 9.65 -0.90 -0.34
C ILE A 167 9.34 -0.61 -1.81
N LEU A 168 8.31 0.19 -2.06
CA LEU A 168 7.93 0.69 -3.38
C LEU A 168 8.29 2.18 -3.46
N ARG A 169 9.07 2.54 -4.48
CA ARG A 169 9.36 3.93 -4.85
C ARG A 169 9.11 4.12 -6.33
N ASP A 170 8.28 5.10 -6.67
CA ASP A 170 7.93 5.42 -8.06
C ASP A 170 7.42 4.19 -8.84
N SER A 171 6.79 3.25 -8.14
CA SER A 171 6.51 1.91 -8.65
C SER A 171 5.00 1.64 -8.74
N LYS A 172 4.64 0.62 -9.51
CA LYS A 172 3.26 0.20 -9.75
C LYS A 172 3.08 -1.27 -9.44
N VAL A 173 2.07 -1.59 -8.65
CA VAL A 173 1.54 -2.95 -8.47
C VAL A 173 0.14 -2.96 -9.03
N GLU A 174 -0.01 -3.46 -10.26
CA GLU A 174 -1.27 -3.35 -11.00
C GLU A 174 -1.76 -4.63 -11.67
N LYS A 175 -3.06 -4.89 -11.60
CA LYS A 175 -3.70 -6.02 -12.29
C LYS A 175 -3.15 -7.38 -11.86
N ASN A 176 -2.89 -7.54 -10.58
CA ASN A 176 -2.48 -8.81 -9.99
C ASN A 176 -3.67 -9.47 -9.28
N ALA A 177 -3.61 -10.79 -9.10
CA ALA A 177 -4.70 -11.57 -8.52
C ALA A 177 -4.20 -12.54 -7.46
N ALA A 178 -4.83 -12.54 -6.29
CA ALA A 178 -4.74 -13.60 -5.29
C ALA A 178 -6.05 -14.39 -5.35
N ASP A 179 -5.96 -15.64 -5.82
CA ASP A 179 -7.12 -16.47 -6.10
C ASP A 179 -7.21 -17.61 -5.09
N ASN A 180 -8.33 -17.74 -4.39
CA ASN A 180 -8.53 -18.72 -3.33
C ASN A 180 -8.85 -20.13 -3.87
N VAL A 181 -7.92 -20.74 -4.60
CA VAL A 181 -8.14 -22.07 -5.22
C VAL A 181 -7.86 -23.21 -4.23
N VAL A 182 -7.10 -22.96 -3.16
CA VAL A 182 -6.63 -24.01 -2.23
C VAL A 182 -7.00 -23.76 -0.76
N GLY A 183 -7.92 -22.86 -0.46
CA GLY A 183 -8.31 -22.56 0.94
C GLY A 183 -7.19 -21.95 1.78
N ALA A 184 -6.15 -21.41 1.13
CA ALA A 184 -4.92 -20.89 1.74
C ALA A 184 -4.94 -19.37 2.03
N GLY A 185 -6.12 -18.76 2.01
CA GLY A 185 -6.27 -17.31 1.99
C GLY A 185 -6.07 -16.76 0.58
N GLY A 186 -6.96 -15.86 0.18
CA GLY A 186 -6.93 -15.18 -1.12
C GLY A 186 -6.58 -13.71 -0.97
N ASP A 187 -5.74 -13.40 0.01
CA ASP A 187 -5.57 -12.04 0.53
C ASP A 187 -4.51 -11.27 -0.24
N GLY A 188 -4.68 -9.94 -0.31
CA GLY A 188 -3.65 -9.07 -0.85
C GLY A 188 -3.48 -9.27 -2.35
N GLY A 189 -4.52 -8.96 -3.13
CA GLY A 189 -4.49 -9.14 -4.58
C GLY A 189 -3.27 -8.51 -5.26
N GLY A 190 -2.80 -7.38 -4.73
CA GLY A 190 -1.49 -6.82 -5.03
C GLY A 190 -0.41 -7.32 -4.06
N ILE A 191 -0.52 -6.91 -2.80
CA ILE A 191 0.49 -7.14 -1.76
C ILE A 191 -0.17 -7.76 -0.53
N HIS A 192 0.38 -8.88 -0.07
CA HIS A 192 0.05 -9.47 1.21
C HIS A 192 1.23 -9.35 2.18
N THR A 193 0.96 -9.06 3.46
CA THR A 193 2.00 -9.10 4.49
C THR A 193 1.53 -9.66 5.83
N THR A 194 2.35 -10.56 6.39
CA THR A 194 2.22 -11.11 7.74
C THR A 194 3.48 -10.79 8.53
N GLY A 195 3.36 -10.07 9.65
CA GLY A 195 4.47 -9.69 10.53
C GLY A 195 5.57 -8.80 9.93
N GLY A 196 5.42 -8.37 8.67
CA GLY A 196 6.43 -7.61 7.94
C GLY A 196 6.14 -6.11 7.81
N VAL A 197 7.01 -5.39 7.11
CA VAL A 197 6.88 -3.96 6.83
C VAL A 197 6.67 -3.73 5.34
N VAL A 198 5.65 -2.96 4.98
CA VAL A 198 5.39 -2.51 3.61
C VAL A 198 5.39 -0.98 3.57
N SER A 199 6.26 -0.40 2.74
CA SER A 199 6.35 1.04 2.51
C SER A 199 6.07 1.36 1.05
N ILE A 200 5.03 2.16 0.81
CA ILE A 200 4.57 2.58 -0.51
C ILE A 200 4.72 4.09 -0.59
N ASP A 201 5.71 4.57 -1.34
CA ASP A 201 5.97 5.99 -1.52
C ASP A 201 5.96 6.37 -3.00
N SER A 202 5.25 7.45 -3.33
CA SER A 202 5.16 7.98 -4.70
C SER A 202 4.75 6.90 -5.72
N SER A 203 3.89 5.97 -5.30
CA SER A 203 3.62 4.72 -6.01
C SER A 203 2.11 4.46 -6.18
N ALA A 204 1.77 3.46 -6.98
CA ALA A 204 0.38 3.06 -7.22
C ALA A 204 0.15 1.56 -6.95
N VAL A 205 -0.90 1.25 -6.19
CA VAL A 205 -1.45 -0.11 -6.05
C VAL A 205 -2.85 -0.09 -6.62
N SER A 206 -3.04 -0.65 -7.83
CA SER A 206 -4.30 -0.46 -8.54
C SER A 206 -4.77 -1.58 -9.44
N GLY A 207 -6.08 -1.81 -9.52
CA GLY A 207 -6.65 -2.81 -10.41
C GLY A 207 -6.37 -4.24 -9.97
N ASN A 208 -5.98 -4.45 -8.71
CA ASN A 208 -5.69 -5.79 -8.19
C ASN A 208 -6.95 -6.44 -7.62
N ARG A 209 -6.99 -7.78 -7.61
CA ARG A 209 -8.14 -8.56 -7.13
C ARG A 209 -7.73 -9.59 -6.08
N ALA A 210 -8.42 -9.60 -4.96
CA ALA A 210 -8.35 -10.62 -3.92
C ALA A 210 -9.65 -11.44 -3.92
N ALA A 211 -9.52 -12.76 -3.85
CA ALA A 211 -10.65 -13.66 -3.63
C ALA A 211 -11.11 -13.70 -2.15
N ASP A 212 -10.35 -13.04 -1.26
CA ASP A 212 -10.76 -12.82 0.13
C ASP A 212 -10.52 -11.34 0.49
N ASP A 213 -9.63 -11.02 1.42
CA ASP A 213 -9.45 -9.66 1.93
C ASP A 213 -8.36 -8.85 1.21
N GLY A 214 -8.48 -7.51 1.25
CA GLY A 214 -7.38 -6.63 0.86
C GLY A 214 -7.07 -6.67 -0.64
N GLY A 215 -8.01 -6.25 -1.48
CA GLY A 215 -7.86 -6.30 -2.95
C GLY A 215 -6.55 -5.67 -3.44
N GLY A 216 -6.16 -4.54 -2.84
CA GLY A 216 -4.86 -3.92 -3.05
C GLY A 216 -3.79 -4.45 -2.10
N VAL A 217 -3.98 -4.20 -0.80
CA VAL A 217 -3.05 -4.56 0.27
C VAL A 217 -3.79 -5.26 1.42
N ALA A 218 -3.29 -6.41 1.84
CA ALA A 218 -3.71 -7.09 3.06
C ALA A 218 -2.57 -7.12 4.08
N SER A 219 -2.85 -6.73 5.33
CA SER A 219 -1.93 -6.77 6.46
C SER A 219 -2.56 -7.47 7.65
N GLU A 220 -2.14 -8.70 7.93
CA GLU A 220 -2.69 -9.52 9.03
C GLU A 220 -2.07 -9.18 10.40
N SER A 221 -0.84 -8.67 10.40
CA SER A 221 -0.06 -8.31 11.59
C SER A 221 1.14 -7.40 11.28
N GLY A 222 1.17 -6.81 10.08
CA GLY A 222 2.29 -6.00 9.60
C GLY A 222 2.14 -4.50 9.85
N TYR A 223 3.16 -3.76 9.44
CA TYR A 223 3.17 -2.30 9.42
C TYR A 223 3.17 -1.79 7.99
N VAL A 224 2.05 -1.18 7.58
CA VAL A 224 1.87 -0.62 6.22
C VAL A 224 1.95 0.89 6.29
N THR A 225 2.82 1.50 5.50
CA THR A 225 2.84 2.95 5.28
C THR A 225 2.61 3.27 3.82
N THR A 226 1.67 4.19 3.56
CA THR A 226 1.42 4.75 2.23
C THR A 226 1.62 6.27 2.27
N ALA A 227 2.41 6.79 1.33
CA ALA A 227 2.76 8.20 1.25
C ALA A 227 2.78 8.68 -0.21
N HIS A 228 2.17 9.83 -0.51
CA HIS A 228 2.17 10.42 -1.86
C HIS A 228 1.71 9.45 -2.95
N SER A 229 0.79 8.55 -2.60
CA SER A 229 0.49 7.35 -3.40
C SER A 229 -0.98 7.27 -3.77
N THR A 230 -1.31 6.30 -4.63
CA THR A 230 -2.70 5.93 -4.92
C THR A 230 -2.92 4.46 -4.62
N VAL A 231 -3.98 4.15 -3.86
CA VAL A 231 -4.52 2.80 -3.71
C VAL A 231 -5.92 2.82 -4.31
N GLY A 232 -6.10 2.30 -5.52
CA GLY A 232 -7.37 2.49 -6.20
C GLY A 232 -7.77 1.46 -7.22
N LYS A 233 -9.09 1.35 -7.46
CA LYS A 233 -9.67 0.36 -8.39
C LYS A 233 -9.31 -1.08 -8.02
N ASN A 234 -9.03 -1.35 -6.75
CA ASN A 234 -8.80 -2.71 -6.27
C ASN A 234 -10.12 -3.34 -5.82
N GLU A 235 -10.17 -4.67 -5.88
CA GLU A 235 -11.37 -5.44 -5.59
C GLU A 235 -11.09 -6.59 -4.62
N ALA A 236 -11.92 -6.71 -3.58
CA ALA A 236 -11.93 -7.80 -2.63
C ALA A 236 -13.30 -8.47 -2.64
N GLU A 237 -13.34 -9.80 -2.65
CA GLU A 237 -14.58 -10.55 -2.40
C GLU A 237 -14.94 -10.55 -0.90
N GLY A 238 -13.95 -10.43 -0.02
CA GLY A 238 -14.11 -10.16 1.40
C GLY A 238 -14.13 -8.67 1.73
N ASP A 239 -13.38 -8.29 2.75
CA ASP A 239 -13.25 -6.94 3.31
C ASP A 239 -12.07 -6.16 2.70
N GLY A 240 -12.09 -4.83 2.82
CA GLY A 240 -10.93 -3.99 2.56
C GLY A 240 -10.55 -3.93 1.08
N GLY A 241 -11.47 -3.48 0.22
CA GLY A 241 -11.27 -3.48 -1.23
C GLY A 241 -9.94 -2.84 -1.65
N GLY A 242 -9.58 -1.73 -1.01
CA GLY A 242 -8.24 -1.13 -1.14
C GLY A 242 -7.24 -1.72 -0.15
N ILE A 243 -7.50 -1.52 1.15
CA ILE A 243 -6.61 -1.91 2.24
C ILE A 243 -7.40 -2.68 3.31
N TYR A 244 -6.92 -3.87 3.63
CA TYR A 244 -7.30 -4.61 4.82
C TYR A 244 -6.19 -4.49 5.89
N ASN A 245 -6.53 -3.97 7.06
CA ASN A 245 -5.59 -3.77 8.16
C ASN A 245 -6.05 -4.46 9.45
N ASN A 246 -5.28 -5.45 9.87
CA ASN A 246 -5.35 -6.08 11.19
C ASN A 246 -4.09 -5.79 12.04
N GLY A 247 -3.08 -5.12 11.46
CA GLY A 247 -1.89 -4.61 12.13
C GLY A 247 -1.94 -3.09 12.30
N THR A 248 -0.92 -2.39 11.78
CA THR A 248 -0.88 -0.92 11.78
C THR A 248 -0.80 -0.37 10.37
N ALA A 249 -1.65 0.60 10.04
CA ALA A 249 -1.67 1.28 8.75
C ALA A 249 -1.56 2.80 8.92
N HIS A 250 -0.52 3.39 8.32
CA HIS A 250 -0.32 4.84 8.25
C HIS A 250 -0.49 5.32 6.81
N ILE A 251 -1.49 6.18 6.57
CA ILE A 251 -1.88 6.65 5.25
C ILE A 251 -1.77 8.17 5.21
N ARG A 252 -0.79 8.68 4.47
CA ARG A 252 -0.56 10.13 4.37
C ARG A 252 -0.46 10.62 2.94
N PHE A 253 -1.00 11.80 2.63
CA PHE A 253 -0.91 12.38 1.28
C PHE A 253 -1.31 11.40 0.18
N THR A 254 -2.29 10.53 0.46
CA THR A 254 -2.60 9.37 -0.37
C THR A 254 -4.07 9.41 -0.76
N SER A 255 -4.37 8.94 -1.98
CA SER A 255 -5.74 8.75 -2.44
C SER A 255 -6.12 7.27 -2.38
N VAL A 256 -7.09 6.92 -1.54
CA VAL A 256 -7.72 5.59 -1.51
C VAL A 256 -9.05 5.69 -2.27
N THR A 257 -9.05 5.26 -3.55
CA THR A 257 -10.13 5.63 -4.48
C THR A 257 -10.67 4.53 -5.39
N GLY A 258 -11.99 4.48 -5.57
CA GLY A 258 -12.60 3.59 -6.55
C GLY A 258 -12.45 2.11 -6.20
N ASN A 259 -12.21 1.76 -4.94
CA ASN A 259 -12.03 0.37 -4.51
C ASN A 259 -13.38 -0.27 -4.16
N ARG A 260 -13.46 -1.59 -4.31
CA ARG A 260 -14.67 -2.37 -4.09
C ARG A 260 -14.41 -3.54 -3.13
N ALA A 261 -15.24 -3.67 -2.11
CA ALA A 261 -15.34 -4.87 -1.28
C ALA A 261 -16.76 -5.45 -1.43
N SER A 262 -16.92 -6.77 -1.41
CA SER A 262 -18.26 -7.35 -1.23
C SER A 262 -18.64 -7.44 0.24
N GLY A 263 -17.65 -7.53 1.13
CA GLY A 263 -17.75 -7.31 2.57
C GLY A 263 -17.62 -5.83 2.94
N ASN A 264 -16.89 -5.55 4.01
CA ASN A 264 -16.82 -4.25 4.68
C ASN A 264 -15.61 -3.42 4.23
N GLY A 265 -15.70 -2.10 4.33
CA GLY A 265 -14.59 -1.18 4.12
C GLY A 265 -14.12 -1.15 2.68
N GLY A 266 -14.90 -0.52 1.80
CA GLY A 266 -14.62 -0.53 0.36
C GLY A 266 -13.23 0.04 0.05
N GLY A 267 -12.88 1.13 0.73
CA GLY A 267 -11.53 1.68 0.72
C GLY A 267 -10.64 0.99 1.75
N ILE A 268 -11.06 1.03 3.01
CA ILE A 268 -10.26 0.55 4.15
C ILE A 268 -11.15 -0.24 5.11
N ARG A 269 -10.74 -1.46 5.44
CA ARG A 269 -11.20 -2.17 6.64
C ARG A 269 -10.09 -2.15 7.69
N ASN A 270 -10.41 -1.66 8.88
CA ASN A 270 -9.48 -1.58 10.01
C ASN A 270 -10.00 -2.34 11.23
N ALA A 271 -9.23 -3.32 11.71
CA ALA A 271 -9.39 -3.96 13.01
C ALA A 271 -8.19 -3.71 13.94
N GLY A 272 -7.09 -3.16 13.41
CA GLY A 272 -5.91 -2.77 14.19
C GLY A 272 -5.85 -1.25 14.43
N THR A 273 -4.67 -0.66 14.21
CA THR A 273 -4.47 0.79 14.30
C THR A 273 -4.41 1.43 12.92
N LEU A 274 -5.26 2.42 12.69
CA LEU A 274 -5.31 3.22 11.47
C LEU A 274 -5.00 4.69 11.78
N VAL A 275 -4.04 5.25 11.05
CA VAL A 275 -3.70 6.68 11.09
C VAL A 275 -3.80 7.23 9.68
N VAL A 276 -4.77 8.09 9.42
CA VAL A 276 -4.96 8.75 8.13
C VAL A 276 -4.72 10.25 8.29
N GLY A 277 -3.77 10.80 7.54
CA GLY A 277 -3.41 12.22 7.61
C GLY A 277 -3.32 12.87 6.23
N ARG A 278 -4.01 13.98 5.98
CA ARG A 278 -3.90 14.72 4.69
C ARG A 278 -4.16 13.85 3.47
N SER A 279 -5.17 12.99 3.55
CA SER A 279 -5.48 11.99 2.53
C SER A 279 -6.94 12.10 2.06
N SER A 280 -7.26 11.43 0.96
CA SER A 280 -8.65 11.32 0.50
C SER A 280 -9.07 9.87 0.37
N ILE A 281 -10.21 9.52 0.98
CA ILE A 281 -10.87 8.23 0.84
C ILE A 281 -12.16 8.48 0.07
N ASN A 282 -12.18 8.10 -1.21
CA ASN A 282 -13.30 8.48 -2.07
C ASN A 282 -13.76 7.45 -3.08
N LYS A 283 -15.05 7.49 -3.44
CA LYS A 283 -15.62 6.62 -4.50
C LYS A 283 -15.43 5.14 -4.23
N ASN A 284 -15.34 4.73 -2.97
CA ASN A 284 -15.22 3.33 -2.61
C ASN A 284 -16.61 2.72 -2.37
N THR A 285 -16.76 1.43 -2.66
CA THR A 285 -18.03 0.72 -2.55
C THR A 285 -17.88 -0.54 -1.70
N ALA A 286 -18.80 -0.76 -0.76
CA ALA A 286 -18.81 -1.94 0.10
C ALA A 286 -20.21 -2.28 0.63
N ALA A 287 -20.31 -3.37 1.39
CA ALA A 287 -21.45 -3.60 2.27
C ALA A 287 -21.57 -2.45 3.28
N SER A 288 -20.51 -2.14 4.02
CA SER A 288 -20.48 -1.06 5.00
C SER A 288 -19.20 -0.24 4.86
N GLY A 289 -19.27 1.08 5.02
CA GLY A 289 -18.06 1.92 5.08
C GLY A 289 -17.32 2.14 3.75
N GLY A 290 -17.03 3.41 3.43
CA GLY A 290 -15.79 3.73 2.73
C GLY A 290 -14.57 3.36 3.59
N ILE A 291 -14.71 3.63 4.90
CA ILE A 291 -13.86 3.13 5.99
C ILE A 291 -14.74 2.34 6.95
N HIS A 292 -14.35 1.10 7.27
CA HIS A 292 -14.99 0.28 8.29
C HIS A 292 -14.02 0.03 9.43
N ASN A 293 -14.32 0.57 10.61
CA ASN A 293 -13.44 0.54 11.79
C ASN A 293 -14.03 -0.31 12.92
N THR A 294 -13.30 -1.35 13.31
CA THR A 294 -13.52 -2.13 14.54
C THR A 294 -12.34 -2.02 15.52
N GLY A 295 -11.25 -1.35 15.11
CA GLY A 295 -10.06 -1.09 15.92
C GLY A 295 -9.97 0.35 16.37
N ASN A 296 -8.77 0.93 16.34
CA ASN A 296 -8.53 2.35 16.64
C ASN A 296 -8.21 3.11 15.36
N ALA A 297 -8.90 4.23 15.13
CA ALA A 297 -8.71 5.08 13.96
C ALA A 297 -8.51 6.54 14.36
N TRP A 298 -7.42 7.15 13.87
CA TRP A 298 -7.27 8.60 13.83
C TRP A 298 -7.29 9.07 12.37
N ILE A 299 -8.14 10.04 12.06
CA ILE A 299 -8.34 10.59 10.72
C ILE A 299 -8.22 12.11 10.82
N GLY A 300 -7.08 12.66 10.42
CA GLY A 300 -6.76 14.08 10.52
C GLY A 300 -6.59 14.75 9.15
N HIS A 301 -7.06 15.99 9.01
CA HIS A 301 -6.83 16.83 7.84
C HIS A 301 -7.21 16.16 6.50
N SER A 302 -8.23 15.32 6.50
CA SER A 302 -8.54 14.41 5.40
C SER A 302 -9.95 14.60 4.86
N VAL A 303 -10.23 13.98 3.71
CA VAL A 303 -11.56 14.03 3.08
C VAL A 303 -12.09 12.63 2.82
N ILE A 304 -13.23 12.30 3.42
CA ILE A 304 -13.98 11.06 3.18
C ILE A 304 -15.19 11.43 2.34
N LYS A 305 -15.20 11.06 1.05
CA LYS A 305 -16.25 11.53 0.14
C LYS A 305 -16.72 10.56 -0.92
N ASP A 306 -17.97 10.73 -1.35
CA ASP A 306 -18.54 9.98 -2.48
C ASP A 306 -18.43 8.46 -2.30
N ASN A 307 -18.36 7.95 -1.08
CA ASN A 307 -18.32 6.51 -0.81
C ASN A 307 -19.76 5.97 -0.71
N THR A 308 -19.94 4.73 -1.14
CA THR A 308 -21.25 4.08 -1.19
C THR A 308 -21.23 2.78 -0.39
N ALA A 309 -22.13 2.66 0.57
CA ALA A 309 -22.35 1.43 1.33
C ALA A 309 -23.76 0.88 1.09
N THR A 310 -23.99 -0.42 1.24
CA THR A 310 -25.33 -1.01 1.11
C THR A 310 -26.02 -1.23 2.46
N THR A 311 -25.29 -1.35 3.57
CA THR A 311 -25.83 -1.69 4.89
C THR A 311 -25.68 -0.57 5.93
N GLY A 312 -24.69 0.31 5.80
CA GLY A 312 -24.57 1.49 6.65
C GLY A 312 -23.20 2.16 6.64
N GLY A 313 -23.12 3.36 7.22
CA GLY A 313 -21.86 4.08 7.41
C GLY A 313 -21.20 4.47 6.09
N GLY A 314 -21.92 5.06 5.14
CA GLY A 314 -21.46 5.29 3.77
C GLY A 314 -20.03 5.83 3.68
N GLY A 315 -19.71 6.84 4.49
CA GLY A 315 -18.34 7.32 4.68
C GLY A 315 -17.54 6.48 5.68
N LEU A 316 -17.93 6.55 6.94
CA LEU A 316 -17.29 5.88 8.07
C LEU A 316 -18.30 5.01 8.83
N TRP A 317 -18.00 3.73 8.93
CA TRP A 317 -18.66 2.83 9.88
C TRP A 317 -17.72 2.60 11.07
N ASN A 318 -18.19 2.84 12.29
CA ASN A 318 -17.40 2.70 13.51
C ASN A 318 -18.06 1.77 14.53
N ASN A 319 -17.27 0.84 15.06
CA ASN A 319 -17.61 -0.03 16.20
C ASN A 319 -16.44 -0.18 17.18
N GLY A 320 -15.32 0.50 16.91
CA GLY A 320 -14.19 0.65 17.81
C GLY A 320 -14.03 2.10 18.23
N GLU A 321 -12.80 2.59 18.32
CA GLU A 321 -12.50 3.99 18.65
C GLU A 321 -12.17 4.77 17.37
N ALA A 322 -12.77 5.94 17.19
CA ALA A 322 -12.52 6.81 16.06
C ALA A 322 -12.36 8.27 16.52
N THR A 323 -11.27 8.90 16.10
CA THR A 323 -11.08 10.36 16.19
C THR A 323 -10.97 10.93 14.79
N VAL A 324 -11.85 11.87 14.46
CA VAL A 324 -11.84 12.62 13.20
C VAL A 324 -11.55 14.09 13.51
N GLU A 325 -10.46 14.61 12.96
CA GLU A 325 -9.96 15.94 13.28
C GLU A 325 -9.74 16.77 12.02
N SER A 326 -10.22 18.01 12.01
CA SER A 326 -10.00 18.95 10.89
C SER A 326 -10.29 18.34 9.51
N SER A 327 -11.34 17.53 9.41
CA SER A 327 -11.63 16.70 8.23
C SER A 327 -13.06 16.89 7.72
N ASP A 328 -13.27 16.54 6.45
CA ASP A 328 -14.57 16.63 5.79
C ASP A 328 -15.13 15.24 5.44
N ILE A 329 -16.35 14.96 5.89
CA ILE A 329 -17.12 13.76 5.54
C ILE A 329 -18.30 14.21 4.68
N THR A 330 -18.22 14.01 3.36
CA THR A 330 -19.19 14.63 2.43
C THR A 330 -19.61 13.77 1.25
N GLY A 331 -20.88 13.86 0.87
CA GLY A 331 -21.37 13.19 -0.36
C GLY A 331 -21.39 11.66 -0.26
N ASN A 332 -21.26 11.10 0.94
CA ASN A 332 -21.30 9.65 1.13
C ASN A 332 -22.75 9.17 1.25
N GLU A 333 -23.01 7.95 0.79
CA GLU A 333 -24.36 7.43 0.65
C GLU A 333 -24.47 5.98 1.14
N THR A 334 -25.62 5.66 1.73
CA THR A 334 -26.05 4.27 1.93
C THR A 334 -27.28 3.97 1.07
N THR A 335 -27.24 2.90 0.28
CA THR A 335 -28.30 2.58 -0.71
C THR A 335 -29.30 1.51 -0.25
N GLY A 336 -29.05 0.83 0.87
CA GLY A 336 -29.98 -0.17 1.41
C GLY A 336 -31.24 0.47 1.99
N ALA A 337 -32.39 -0.20 1.83
CA ALA A 337 -33.69 0.32 2.25
C ALA A 337 -33.79 0.71 3.74
N ALA A 338 -33.01 0.06 4.60
CA ALA A 338 -32.93 0.35 6.03
C ALA A 338 -31.48 0.61 6.48
N ALA A 339 -30.62 1.10 5.58
CA ALA A 339 -29.22 1.37 5.86
C ALA A 339 -29.03 2.79 6.41
N PRO A 340 -28.55 2.95 7.66
CA PRO A 340 -28.39 4.26 8.26
C PRO A 340 -26.95 4.78 8.18
N GLY A 341 -26.77 6.07 8.47
CA GLY A 341 -25.44 6.68 8.62
C GLY A 341 -24.78 6.94 7.27
N GLY A 342 -25.26 7.93 6.51
CA GLY A 342 -24.70 8.24 5.20
C GLY A 342 -23.25 8.68 5.31
N GLY A 343 -22.99 9.61 6.23
CA GLY A 343 -21.65 10.08 6.56
C GLY A 343 -20.97 9.15 7.55
N VAL A 344 -21.53 9.03 8.74
CA VAL A 344 -21.01 8.22 9.84
C VAL A 344 -22.09 7.31 10.40
N LEU A 345 -21.78 6.04 10.63
CA LEU A 345 -22.55 5.14 11.49
C LEU A 345 -21.68 4.75 12.69
N ASN A 346 -22.06 5.19 13.90
CA ASN A 346 -21.46 4.75 15.15
C ASN A 346 -22.30 3.61 15.73
N SER A 347 -21.88 2.37 15.46
CA SER A 347 -22.54 1.16 15.93
C SER A 347 -22.16 0.80 17.36
N ALA A 348 -20.93 1.10 17.77
CA ALA A 348 -20.42 0.98 19.14
C ALA A 348 -19.14 1.84 19.29
N GLY A 349 -18.57 1.83 20.50
CA GLY A 349 -17.34 2.58 20.83
C GLY A 349 -17.51 4.09 20.69
N ASN A 350 -16.43 4.85 20.91
CA ASN A 350 -16.49 6.30 20.82
C ASN A 350 -16.04 6.85 19.48
N THR A 351 -16.82 7.80 18.96
CA THR A 351 -16.43 8.65 17.83
C THR A 351 -16.32 10.10 18.28
N VAL A 352 -15.14 10.70 18.16
CA VAL A 352 -14.91 12.11 18.46
C VAL A 352 -14.64 12.87 17.17
N LEU A 353 -15.47 13.86 16.84
CA LEU A 353 -15.26 14.76 15.71
C LEU A 353 -14.86 16.14 16.23
N THR A 354 -13.64 16.59 15.91
CA THR A 354 -13.12 17.91 16.28
C THR A 354 -12.84 18.76 15.04
N ASP A 355 -13.30 20.01 15.03
CA ASP A 355 -13.06 20.98 13.95
C ASP A 355 -13.38 20.43 12.54
N SER A 356 -14.39 19.56 12.44
CA SER A 356 -14.69 18.79 11.23
C SER A 356 -16.05 19.15 10.63
N THR A 357 -16.33 18.69 9.41
CA THR A 357 -17.63 18.86 8.76
C THR A 357 -18.23 17.54 8.30
N VAL A 358 -19.56 17.39 8.45
CA VAL A 358 -20.33 16.25 7.98
C VAL A 358 -21.51 16.78 7.16
N THR A 359 -21.41 16.73 5.83
CA THR A 359 -22.37 17.39 4.96
C THR A 359 -22.76 16.62 3.70
N LYS A 360 -23.98 16.82 3.18
CA LYS A 360 -24.43 16.24 1.90
C LYS A 360 -24.36 14.72 1.86
N ASN A 361 -24.43 14.07 3.02
CA ASN A 361 -24.46 12.63 3.09
C ASN A 361 -25.92 12.14 3.09
N GLN A 362 -26.15 10.95 2.55
CA GLN A 362 -27.48 10.41 2.27
C GLN A 362 -27.65 9.01 2.87
N ALA A 363 -28.77 8.75 3.54
CA ALA A 363 -29.11 7.43 4.08
C ALA A 363 -30.62 7.23 4.25
N SER A 364 -31.08 6.09 4.75
CA SER A 364 -32.48 5.94 5.15
C SER A 364 -32.80 6.67 6.47
N ASN A 365 -31.80 6.84 7.34
CA ASN A 365 -31.84 7.61 8.57
C ASN A 365 -30.42 7.99 8.99
N GLY A 366 -30.26 9.12 9.70
CA GLY A 366 -28.95 9.63 10.08
C GLY A 366 -28.10 9.92 8.85
N GLY A 367 -28.61 10.76 7.94
CA GLY A 367 -27.91 11.12 6.71
C GLY A 367 -26.48 11.55 6.99
N GLY A 368 -26.31 12.45 7.97
CA GLY A 368 -24.99 12.85 8.45
C GLY A 368 -24.39 11.79 9.37
N ILE A 369 -24.96 11.63 10.57
CA ILE A 369 -24.50 10.69 11.59
C ILE A 369 -25.66 9.84 12.07
N TYR A 370 -25.46 8.53 12.15
CA TYR A 370 -26.33 7.64 12.87
C TYR A 370 -25.61 7.03 14.07
N GLU A 371 -26.25 7.01 15.23
CA GLU A 371 -25.72 6.43 16.47
C GLU A 371 -26.65 5.28 16.91
N THR A 372 -26.07 4.11 17.19
CA THR A 372 -26.78 2.94 17.70
C THR A 372 -26.39 2.62 19.13
N ALA A 373 -25.09 2.61 19.41
CA ALA A 373 -24.51 2.49 20.73
C ALA A 373 -23.15 3.21 20.80
N GLY A 374 -22.69 3.52 22.02
CA GLY A 374 -21.47 4.28 22.28
C GLY A 374 -21.73 5.78 22.38
N ASP A 375 -20.69 6.61 22.25
CA ASP A 375 -20.83 8.07 22.27
C ASP A 375 -20.27 8.72 21.01
N VAL A 376 -21.03 9.66 20.45
CA VAL A 376 -20.54 10.61 19.44
C VAL A 376 -20.34 11.97 20.09
N THR A 377 -19.08 12.44 20.13
CA THR A 377 -18.74 13.78 20.66
C THR A 377 -18.44 14.74 19.52
N LEU A 378 -19.16 15.86 19.47
CA LEU A 378 -18.95 16.93 18.51
C LEU A 378 -18.26 18.13 19.18
N ASN A 379 -17.04 18.46 18.76
CA ASN A 379 -16.29 19.61 19.26
C ASN A 379 -15.97 20.57 18.12
N ARG A 380 -16.66 21.73 18.05
CA ARG A 380 -16.55 22.68 16.92
C ARG A 380 -16.77 22.02 15.55
N THR A 381 -17.52 20.92 15.53
CA THR A 381 -17.85 20.15 14.33
C THR A 381 -19.24 20.55 13.84
N ARG A 382 -19.40 20.71 12.53
CA ARG A 382 -20.67 21.09 11.89
C ARG A 382 -21.25 19.91 11.12
N VAL A 383 -22.44 19.45 11.54
CA VAL A 383 -23.24 18.45 10.83
C VAL A 383 -24.43 19.17 10.19
N LYS A 384 -24.49 19.22 8.85
CA LYS A 384 -25.57 19.95 8.15
C LYS A 384 -25.80 19.49 6.72
N ASP A 385 -26.93 19.88 6.14
CA ASP A 385 -27.25 19.63 4.73
C ASP A 385 -27.19 18.13 4.38
N ASN A 386 -27.56 17.24 5.31
CA ASN A 386 -27.61 15.79 5.09
C ASN A 386 -29.06 15.30 4.95
N ASP A 387 -29.25 14.19 4.25
CA ASP A 387 -30.56 13.63 3.89
C ASP A 387 -30.74 12.22 4.47
N PRO A 388 -31.87 11.91 5.15
CA PRO A 388 -33.03 12.77 5.42
C PRO A 388 -32.82 13.76 6.57
N ASN A 389 -31.76 13.59 7.36
CA ASN A 389 -31.49 14.39 8.55
C ASN A 389 -30.00 14.44 8.87
N ASN A 390 -29.61 15.40 9.71
CA ASN A 390 -28.23 15.55 10.16
C ASN A 390 -27.81 14.44 11.10
N CYS A 391 -28.68 14.08 12.06
CA CYS A 391 -28.42 12.99 12.98
C CYS A 391 -29.65 12.11 13.22
N GLY A 392 -29.42 10.82 13.43
CA GLY A 392 -30.42 9.82 13.78
C GLY A 392 -29.88 8.81 14.80
N PRO A 393 -30.73 8.16 15.60
CA PRO A 393 -32.09 8.58 15.94
C PRO A 393 -32.15 10.01 16.53
N ALA A 394 -33.35 10.57 16.63
CA ALA A 394 -33.51 11.93 17.16
C ALA A 394 -32.93 12.05 18.58
N ASN A 395 -32.16 13.11 18.82
CA ASN A 395 -31.47 13.39 20.08
C ASN A 395 -30.38 12.38 20.49
N ALA A 396 -30.01 11.43 19.63
CA ALA A 396 -28.93 10.47 19.93
C ALA A 396 -27.55 11.14 19.99
N VAL A 397 -27.32 12.18 19.20
CA VAL A 397 -26.04 12.91 19.15
C VAL A 397 -26.20 14.30 19.74
N SER A 398 -25.60 14.54 20.90
CA SER A 398 -25.64 15.85 21.57
C SER A 398 -24.95 16.92 20.73
N GLY A 399 -25.60 18.10 20.63
CA GLY A 399 -25.10 19.23 19.84
C GLY A 399 -25.25 19.05 18.32
N CYS A 400 -25.80 17.93 17.85
CA CYS A 400 -26.16 17.78 16.45
C CYS A 400 -27.49 18.49 16.17
N VAL A 401 -27.40 19.71 15.65
CA VAL A 401 -28.57 20.50 15.28
C VAL A 401 -28.95 20.24 13.82
N GLY A 402 -30.20 19.84 13.62
CA GLY A 402 -30.89 19.67 12.34
C GLY A 402 -31.42 21.00 11.84
#